data_AF-A0A0U5ICA1-F1
#
_entry.id   AF-A0A0U5ICA1-F1
#
_cell.length_a   1.000
_cell.length_b   1.000
_cell.length_c   1.000
_cell.angle_alpha   90.00
_cell.angle_beta   90.00
_cell.angle_gamma   90.00
#
_symmetry.space_group_name_H-M   'P 1'
#
loop_
_entity.id
_entity.type
_entity.pdbx_description
1 polymer ?
#
loop_
_entity_poly.entity_id
_entity_poly.type
_entity_poly.pdbx_seq_one_letter_code
_entity_poly.pdbx_strand_id
1 'polypeptide(L)'
;MPEIGTALVTLATATVTGGVALLGVFITNRAAAQRTHEQRLYEAKEREREELLTKAEELYQLTDKWLSGFSTNFLHLAPVMRGQYDYNTYLDSIIDYGKSQESKFVRIEMLIAIYFEDLRKPYEGVLSHREAFGKIVGAHKEAYKQGEIAAERFIEPFTKATLALDSAGEALKHAIAATARTIVKAP
;
A
#
# COMPACT_ATOMS: atom_id res chain seq x y z
N MET A 1 -16.91 39.25 -75.27
CA MET A 1 -16.53 39.41 -73.85
C MET A 1 -17.10 38.30 -72.92
N PRO A 2 -16.91 37.00 -73.19
CA PRO A 2 -17.28 35.93 -72.23
C PRO A 2 -16.14 35.52 -71.26
N GLU A 3 -14.87 35.83 -71.58
CA GLU A 3 -13.72 35.29 -70.84
C GLU A 3 -13.40 35.97 -69.50
N ILE A 4 -13.76 37.25 -69.34
CA ILE A 4 -13.52 37.98 -68.08
C ILE A 4 -14.50 37.50 -67.00
N GLY A 5 -15.72 37.13 -67.39
CA GLY A 5 -16.75 36.61 -66.48
C GLY A 5 -16.41 35.23 -65.94
N THR A 6 -15.89 34.33 -66.79
CA THR A 6 -15.45 33.00 -66.36
C THR A 6 -14.25 33.08 -65.42
N ALA A 7 -13.25 33.92 -65.71
CA ALA A 7 -12.08 34.09 -64.85
C ALA A 7 -12.43 34.60 -63.43
N LEU A 8 -13.33 35.58 -63.33
CA LEU A 8 -13.83 36.10 -62.04
C LEU A 8 -14.58 35.03 -61.24
N VAL A 9 -15.41 34.23 -61.90
CA VAL A 9 -16.15 33.12 -61.26
C VAL A 9 -15.19 32.03 -60.77
N THR A 10 -14.15 31.68 -61.52
CA THR A 10 -13.14 30.70 -61.10
C THR A 10 -12.33 31.20 -59.89
N LEU A 11 -11.94 32.48 -59.88
CA LEU A 11 -11.25 33.12 -58.75
C LEU A 11 -12.14 33.17 -57.49
N ALA A 12 -13.42 33.54 -57.63
CA ALA A 12 -14.37 33.53 -56.53
C ALA A 12 -14.62 32.11 -55.98
N THR A 13 -14.70 31.12 -56.86
CA THR A 13 -14.91 29.72 -56.45
C THR A 13 -13.69 29.14 -55.74
N ALA A 14 -12.47 29.43 -56.23
CA ALA A 14 -11.23 28.97 -55.60
C ALA A 14 -11.02 29.59 -54.21
N THR A 15 -11.33 30.88 -54.04
CA THR A 15 -11.23 31.57 -52.74
C THR A 15 -12.24 31.06 -51.73
N VAL A 16 -13.50 30.84 -52.15
CA VAL A 16 -14.53 30.23 -51.29
C VAL A 16 -14.14 28.81 -50.89
N THR A 17 -13.67 27.99 -51.83
CA THR A 17 -13.26 26.59 -51.57
C THR A 17 -12.05 26.53 -50.64
N GLY A 18 -11.04 27.37 -50.87
CA GLY A 18 -9.86 27.47 -50.01
C GLY A 18 -10.22 27.94 -48.59
N GLY A 19 -11.12 28.92 -48.46
CA GLY A 19 -11.61 29.39 -47.17
C GLY A 19 -12.36 28.31 -46.39
N VAL A 20 -13.24 27.55 -47.05
CA VAL A 20 -13.96 26.42 -46.44
C VAL A 20 -12.99 25.30 -46.02
N ALA A 21 -11.98 25.00 -46.83
CA ALA A 21 -10.97 24.00 -46.49
C ALA A 21 -10.15 24.40 -45.25
N LEU A 22 -9.70 25.66 -45.16
CA LEU A 22 -8.96 26.17 -44.00
C LEU A 22 -9.80 26.18 -42.73
N LEU A 23 -11.08 26.56 -42.82
CA LEU A 23 -12.02 26.49 -41.70
C LEU A 23 -12.23 25.03 -41.27
N GLY A 24 -12.40 24.10 -42.22
CA GLY A 24 -12.53 22.67 -41.94
C GLY A 24 -11.32 22.10 -41.21
N VAL A 25 -10.10 22.43 -41.67
CA VAL A 25 -8.84 22.02 -41.01
C VAL A 25 -8.72 22.65 -39.63
N PHE A 26 -9.04 23.93 -39.46
CA PHE A 26 -8.97 24.60 -38.17
C PHE A 26 -9.93 23.97 -37.14
N ILE A 27 -11.18 23.71 -37.53
CA ILE A 27 -12.18 23.05 -36.67
C ILE A 27 -11.72 21.63 -36.33
N THR A 28 -11.23 20.88 -37.32
CA THR A 28 -10.75 19.50 -37.13
C THR A 28 -9.56 19.46 -36.18
N ASN A 29 -8.57 20.35 -36.35
CA ASN A 29 -7.40 20.44 -35.49
C ASN A 29 -7.77 20.83 -34.06
N ARG A 30 -8.72 21.75 -33.89
CA ARG A 30 -9.21 22.14 -32.56
C ARG A 30 -9.94 20.98 -31.86
N ALA A 31 -10.82 20.29 -32.58
CA ALA A 31 -11.52 19.12 -32.06
C ALA A 31 -10.56 17.97 -31.75
N ALA A 32 -9.56 17.73 -32.60
CA ALA A 32 -8.51 16.75 -32.36
C ALA A 32 -7.70 17.10 -31.10
N ALA A 33 -7.29 18.36 -30.94
CA ALA A 33 -6.56 18.81 -29.76
C ALA A 33 -7.37 18.63 -28.45
N GLN A 34 -8.68 18.90 -28.48
CA GLN A 34 -9.57 18.64 -27.33
C GLN A 34 -9.64 17.16 -26.98
N ARG A 35 -9.85 16.28 -27.98
CA ARG A 35 -9.88 14.82 -27.75
C ARG A 35 -8.56 14.31 -27.19
N THR A 36 -7.43 14.77 -27.73
CA THR A 36 -6.10 14.40 -27.21
C THR A 36 -5.92 14.86 -25.76
N HIS A 37 -6.45 16.03 -25.39
CA HIS A 37 -6.38 16.51 -24.02
C HIS A 37 -7.23 15.64 -23.07
N GLU A 38 -8.48 15.36 -23.43
CA GLU A 38 -9.37 14.49 -22.65
C GLU A 38 -8.77 13.08 -22.48
N GLN A 39 -8.19 12.54 -23.56
CA GLN A 39 -7.53 11.24 -23.53
C GLN A 39 -6.33 11.25 -22.57
N ARG A 40 -5.49 12.29 -22.58
CA ARG A 40 -4.35 12.39 -21.64
C ARG A 40 -4.81 12.46 -20.19
N LEU A 41 -5.91 13.17 -19.92
CA LEU A 41 -6.46 13.25 -18.56
C LEU A 41 -6.98 11.89 -18.10
N TYR A 42 -7.69 11.17 -18.98
CA TYR A 42 -8.14 9.81 -18.69
C TYR A 42 -6.95 8.87 -18.44
N GLU A 43 -5.93 8.90 -19.31
CA GLU A 43 -4.71 8.08 -19.16
C GLU A 43 -3.90 8.45 -17.90
N ALA A 44 -3.94 9.71 -17.46
CA ALA A 44 -3.27 10.13 -16.22
C ALA A 44 -4.01 9.58 -14.99
N LYS A 45 -5.35 9.68 -14.98
CA LYS A 45 -6.18 9.11 -13.91
C LYS A 45 -6.07 7.59 -13.82
N GLU A 46 -6.07 6.92 -14.97
CA GLU A 46 -5.94 5.45 -15.02
C GLU A 46 -4.60 5.01 -14.46
N ARG A 47 -3.51 5.71 -14.83
CA ARG A 47 -2.17 5.46 -14.30
C ARG A 47 -2.06 5.70 -12.80
N GLU A 48 -2.64 6.80 -12.31
CA GLU A 48 -2.68 7.08 -10.87
C GLU A 48 -3.43 5.98 -10.11
N ARG A 49 -4.57 5.51 -10.65
CA ARG A 49 -5.35 4.43 -10.06
C ARG A 49 -4.55 3.13 -10.01
N GLU A 50 -3.90 2.74 -11.11
CA GLU A 50 -3.07 1.54 -11.19
C GLU A 50 -1.88 1.61 -10.22
N GLU A 51 -1.24 2.77 -10.10
CA GLU A 51 -0.15 2.98 -9.16
C GLU A 51 -0.63 2.80 -7.71
N LEU A 52 -1.75 3.43 -7.33
CA LEU A 52 -2.34 3.30 -6.00
C LEU A 52 -2.74 1.85 -5.68
N LEU A 53 -3.32 1.13 -6.64
CA LEU A 53 -3.64 -0.29 -6.45
C LEU A 53 -2.38 -1.13 -6.21
N THR A 54 -1.34 -0.90 -7.01
CA THR A 54 -0.05 -1.58 -6.84
C THR A 54 0.54 -1.31 -5.44
N LYS A 55 0.46 -0.07 -4.94
CA LYS A 55 0.92 0.28 -3.59
C LYS A 55 0.06 -0.38 -2.50
N ALA A 56 -1.25 -0.48 -2.70
CA ALA A 56 -2.16 -1.11 -1.75
C ALA A 56 -1.92 -2.63 -1.65
N GLU A 57 -1.69 -3.29 -2.79
CA GLU A 57 -1.33 -4.71 -2.85
C GLU A 57 0.03 -4.96 -2.19
N GLU A 58 1.02 -4.12 -2.48
CA GLU A 58 2.34 -4.20 -1.84
C GLU A 58 2.22 -4.05 -0.31
N LEU A 59 1.46 -3.05 0.16
CA LEU A 59 1.21 -2.82 1.57
C LEU A 59 0.55 -4.04 2.22
N TYR A 60 -0.49 -4.59 1.60
CA TYR A 60 -1.17 -5.79 2.10
C TYR A 60 -0.21 -6.97 2.24
N GLN A 61 0.60 -7.25 1.21
CA GLN A 61 1.55 -8.36 1.23
C GLN A 61 2.64 -8.17 2.29
N LEU A 62 3.13 -6.95 2.48
CA LEU A 62 4.13 -6.65 3.51
C LEU A 62 3.55 -6.85 4.91
N THR A 63 2.33 -6.34 5.16
CA THR A 63 1.63 -6.53 6.43
C THR A 63 1.38 -8.02 6.70
N ASP A 64 0.90 -8.77 5.71
CA ASP A 64 0.63 -10.21 5.84
C ASP A 64 1.91 -11.02 6.16
N LYS A 65 3.00 -10.76 5.43
CA LYS A 65 4.30 -11.39 5.68
C LYS A 65 4.85 -11.05 7.05
N TRP A 66 4.65 -9.81 7.49
CA TRP A 66 5.09 -9.39 8.81
C TRP A 66 4.31 -10.13 9.90
N LEU A 67 2.97 -10.14 9.85
CA LEU A 67 2.12 -10.83 10.83
C LEU A 67 2.39 -12.33 10.87
N SER A 68 2.47 -12.99 9.71
CA SER A 68 2.79 -14.41 9.60
C SER A 68 4.17 -14.73 10.18
N GLY A 69 5.15 -13.88 9.88
CA GLY A 69 6.49 -13.97 10.45
C GLY A 69 6.47 -13.80 11.98
N PHE A 70 5.68 -12.87 12.48
CA PHE A 70 5.56 -12.61 13.91
C PHE A 70 5.01 -13.86 14.62
N SER A 71 3.88 -14.38 14.17
CA SER A 71 3.27 -15.57 14.76
C SER A 71 4.23 -16.76 14.75
N THR A 72 4.90 -17.01 13.62
CA THR A 72 5.87 -18.11 13.48
C THR A 72 7.03 -18.00 14.46
N ASN A 73 7.63 -16.82 14.61
CA ASN A 73 8.83 -16.65 15.44
C ASN A 73 8.51 -16.59 16.94
N PHE A 74 7.36 -16.04 17.31
CA PHE A 74 7.01 -15.86 18.71
C PHE A 74 6.21 -17.03 19.30
N LEU A 75 5.62 -17.92 18.48
CA LEU A 75 5.07 -19.20 18.94
C LEU A 75 6.09 -20.02 19.75
N HIS A 76 7.37 -19.90 19.40
CA HIS A 76 8.48 -20.54 20.09
C HIS A 76 8.82 -19.92 21.45
N LEU A 77 8.25 -18.79 21.85
CA LEU A 77 8.54 -18.24 23.17
C LEU A 77 7.71 -18.89 24.29
N ALA A 78 6.49 -19.36 23.99
CA ALA A 78 5.64 -20.00 25.00
C ALA A 78 6.23 -21.31 25.57
N PRO A 79 6.85 -22.21 24.77
CA PRO A 79 7.61 -23.34 25.30
C PRO A 79 8.79 -22.95 26.20
N VAL A 80 9.50 -21.85 25.90
CA VAL A 80 10.59 -21.33 26.75
C VAL A 80 10.03 -20.88 28.09
N MET A 81 8.90 -20.16 28.10
CA MET A 81 8.23 -19.73 29.34
C MET A 81 7.81 -20.91 30.22
N ARG A 82 7.58 -22.09 29.64
CA ARG A 82 7.32 -23.36 30.35
C ARG A 82 8.58 -24.12 30.75
N GLY A 83 9.77 -23.58 30.47
CA GLY A 83 11.04 -24.26 30.71
C GLY A 83 11.31 -25.47 29.82
N GLN A 84 10.63 -25.60 28.67
CA GLN A 84 10.80 -26.75 27.77
C GLN A 84 12.12 -26.73 26.99
N TYR A 85 12.68 -25.55 26.77
CA TYR A 85 14.05 -25.35 26.28
C TYR A 85 14.56 -23.96 26.64
N ASP A 86 15.85 -23.76 26.42
CA ASP A 86 16.60 -22.59 26.85
C ASP A 86 16.26 -21.30 26.08
N TYR A 87 16.32 -20.16 26.79
CA TYR A 87 16.08 -18.85 26.19
C TYR A 87 17.11 -18.50 25.11
N ASN A 88 18.37 -18.94 25.22
CA ASN A 88 19.37 -18.66 24.19
C ASN A 88 19.09 -19.44 22.91
N THR A 89 18.61 -20.69 23.00
CA THR A 89 18.15 -21.44 21.82
C THR A 89 17.00 -20.72 21.10
N TYR A 90 16.11 -20.08 21.85
CA TYR A 90 15.10 -19.20 21.27
C TYR A 90 15.68 -17.95 20.62
N LEU A 91 16.67 -17.30 21.26
CA LEU A 91 17.32 -16.12 20.66
C LEU A 91 17.99 -16.46 19.33
N ASP A 92 18.67 -17.60 19.25
CA ASP A 92 19.30 -18.08 18.03
C ASP A 92 18.29 -18.27 16.89
N SER A 93 17.06 -18.72 17.21
CA SER A 93 16.02 -18.93 16.20
C SER A 93 15.39 -17.64 15.67
N ILE A 94 15.47 -16.52 16.40
CA ILE A 94 14.83 -15.25 16.01
C ILE A 94 15.81 -14.17 15.51
N ILE A 95 17.12 -14.38 15.64
CA ILE A 95 18.15 -13.41 15.22
C ILE A 95 18.03 -13.07 13.73
N ASP A 96 17.90 -14.09 12.88
CA ASP A 96 17.81 -13.88 11.43
C ASP A 96 16.47 -13.29 11.01
N TYR A 97 15.41 -13.64 11.74
CA TYR A 97 14.10 -13.04 11.54
C TYR A 97 14.14 -11.53 11.79
N GLY A 98 14.66 -11.08 12.93
CA GLY A 98 14.73 -9.66 13.27
C GLY A 98 15.39 -8.80 12.19
N LYS A 99 16.54 -9.23 11.68
CA LYS A 99 17.27 -8.55 10.59
C LYS A 99 16.46 -8.48 9.29
N SER A 100 15.70 -9.52 8.97
CA SER A 100 14.92 -9.59 7.73
C SER A 100 13.64 -8.72 7.73
N GLN A 101 13.20 -8.23 8.89
CA GLN A 101 11.94 -7.49 9.00
C GLN A 101 12.12 -5.97 9.05
N GLU A 102 13.29 -5.46 9.45
CA GLU A 102 13.51 -4.01 9.63
C GLU A 102 13.16 -3.21 8.36
N SER A 103 13.64 -3.66 7.20
CA SER A 103 13.34 -3.01 5.91
C SER A 103 11.86 -3.06 5.53
N LYS A 104 11.13 -4.09 5.97
CA LYS A 104 9.70 -4.25 5.70
C LYS A 104 8.85 -3.29 6.55
N PHE A 105 9.22 -3.08 7.81
CA PHE A 105 8.54 -2.12 8.68
C PHE A 105 8.64 -0.69 8.13
N VAL A 106 9.85 -0.26 7.77
CA VAL A 106 10.08 1.06 7.16
C VAL A 106 9.24 1.22 5.90
N ARG A 107 9.15 0.15 5.08
CA ARG A 107 8.34 0.17 3.86
C ARG A 107 6.84 0.30 4.13
N ILE A 108 6.31 -0.42 5.13
CA ILE A 108 4.91 -0.31 5.55
C ILE A 108 4.59 1.12 6.01
N GLU A 109 5.41 1.68 6.91
CA GLU A 109 5.23 3.04 7.44
C GLU A 109 5.22 4.08 6.31
N MET A 110 6.17 3.95 5.38
CA MET A 110 6.28 4.87 4.25
C MET A 110 5.07 4.77 3.30
N LEU A 111 4.59 3.56 2.99
CA LEU A 111 3.42 3.38 2.13
C LEU A 111 2.16 4.01 2.76
N ILE A 112 1.96 3.81 4.06
CA ILE A 112 0.86 4.43 4.80
C ILE A 112 1.00 5.96 4.81
N ALA A 113 2.20 6.48 5.10
CA ALA A 113 2.42 7.92 5.20
C ALA A 113 2.27 8.67 3.88
N ILE A 114 2.64 8.07 2.75
CA ILE A 114 2.62 8.73 1.44
C ILE A 114 1.29 8.52 0.71
N TYR A 115 0.74 7.30 0.73
CA TYR A 115 -0.37 6.91 -0.14
C TYR A 115 -1.69 6.64 0.59
N PHE A 116 -1.64 6.28 1.88
CA PHE A 116 -2.80 5.76 2.59
C PHE A 116 -2.92 6.31 4.01
N GLU A 117 -2.94 7.64 4.15
CA GLU A 117 -2.96 8.31 5.45
C GLU A 117 -4.10 7.83 6.36
N ASP A 118 -5.27 7.51 5.79
CA ASP A 118 -6.42 6.96 6.51
C ASP A 118 -6.12 5.63 7.25
N LEU A 119 -5.08 4.90 6.83
CA LEU A 119 -4.63 3.67 7.48
C LEU A 119 -3.70 3.92 8.68
N ARG A 120 -3.33 5.17 8.97
CA ARG A 120 -2.46 5.49 10.12
C ARG A 120 -3.05 5.03 11.44
N LYS A 121 -4.32 5.36 11.69
CA LYS A 121 -4.98 4.99 12.96
C LYS A 121 -5.07 3.47 13.19
N PRO A 122 -5.53 2.64 12.24
CA PRO A 122 -5.50 1.19 12.44
C PRO A 122 -4.07 0.67 12.60
N TYR A 123 -3.08 1.23 11.90
CA TYR A 123 -1.68 0.86 12.02
C TYR A 123 -1.08 1.17 13.40
N GLU A 124 -1.35 2.36 13.96
CA GLU A 124 -0.96 2.74 15.32
C GLU A 124 -1.56 1.78 16.37
N GLY A 125 -2.79 1.30 16.13
CA GLY A 125 -3.39 0.23 16.92
C GLY A 125 -2.51 -1.02 16.97
N VAL A 126 -2.03 -1.48 15.81
CA VAL A 126 -1.10 -2.63 15.74
C VAL A 126 0.21 -2.35 16.49
N LEU A 127 0.79 -1.16 16.31
CA LEU A 127 2.03 -0.78 17.01
C LEU A 127 1.86 -0.78 18.53
N SER A 128 0.73 -0.31 19.04
CA SER A 128 0.45 -0.29 20.48
C SER A 128 0.39 -1.71 21.08
N HIS A 129 -0.22 -2.66 20.36
CA HIS A 129 -0.26 -4.07 20.77
C HIS A 129 1.12 -4.73 20.66
N ARG A 130 1.91 -4.37 19.65
CA ARG A 130 3.30 -4.82 19.52
C ARG A 130 4.17 -4.33 20.67
N GLU A 131 3.97 -3.09 21.12
CA GLU A 131 4.68 -2.56 22.28
C GLU A 131 4.30 -3.31 23.57
N ALA A 132 3.01 -3.55 23.80
CA ALA A 132 2.53 -4.33 24.94
C ALA A 132 3.12 -5.75 24.94
N PHE A 133 3.15 -6.40 23.78
CA PHE A 133 3.82 -7.67 23.59
C PHE A 133 5.31 -7.59 23.93
N GLY A 134 6.02 -6.58 23.41
CA GLY A 134 7.44 -6.36 23.66
C GLY A 134 7.78 -6.19 25.15
N LYS A 135 6.91 -5.53 25.92
CA LYS A 135 7.05 -5.40 27.38
C LYS A 135 7.02 -6.76 28.09
N ILE A 136 6.15 -7.67 27.67
CA ILE A 136 6.06 -9.03 28.25
C ILE A 136 7.31 -9.82 27.91
N VAL A 137 7.76 -9.80 26.64
CA VAL A 137 9.00 -10.48 26.23
C VAL A 137 10.20 -9.93 27.00
N GLY A 138 10.30 -8.61 27.15
CA GLY A 138 11.36 -7.97 27.94
C GLY A 138 11.33 -8.38 29.41
N ALA A 139 10.15 -8.38 30.05
CA ALA A 139 10.00 -8.80 31.44
C ALA A 139 10.38 -10.28 31.65
N HIS A 140 9.97 -11.16 30.73
CA HIS A 140 10.35 -12.56 30.76
C HIS A 140 11.87 -12.74 30.60
N LYS A 141 12.50 -12.01 29.69
CA LYS A 141 13.97 -12.01 29.53
C LYS A 141 14.70 -11.63 30.81
N GLU A 142 14.22 -10.59 31.51
CA GLU A 142 14.84 -10.16 32.77
C GLU A 142 14.62 -11.19 33.90
N ALA A 143 13.44 -11.81 33.99
CA ALA A 143 13.18 -12.89 34.93
C ALA A 143 14.10 -14.10 34.68
N TYR A 144 14.26 -14.50 33.42
CA TYR A 144 15.17 -15.58 33.03
C TYR A 144 16.62 -15.28 33.42
N LYS A 145 17.12 -14.04 33.21
CA LYS A 145 18.46 -13.62 33.66
C LYS A 145 18.65 -13.68 35.17
N GLN A 146 17.57 -13.55 35.95
CA GLN A 146 17.58 -13.66 37.41
C GLN A 146 17.51 -15.12 37.89
N GLY A 147 17.44 -16.09 36.97
CA GLY A 147 17.40 -17.52 37.27
C GLY A 147 15.99 -18.12 37.30
N GLU A 148 14.95 -17.36 36.98
CA GLU A 148 13.59 -17.88 36.83
C GLU A 148 13.43 -18.53 35.44
N ILE A 149 13.83 -19.81 35.33
CA ILE A 149 13.82 -20.54 34.06
C ILE A 149 12.39 -20.89 33.60
N ALA A 150 11.55 -21.37 34.53
CA ALA A 150 10.15 -21.72 34.26
C ALA A 150 9.24 -20.59 34.78
N ALA A 151 9.03 -19.59 33.94
CA ALA A 151 8.28 -18.38 34.28
C ALA A 151 6.84 -18.43 33.74
N GLU A 152 6.08 -19.45 34.15
CA GLU A 152 4.72 -19.74 33.63
C GLU A 152 3.74 -18.57 33.79
N ARG A 153 3.98 -17.68 34.76
CA ARG A 153 3.22 -16.45 34.97
C ARG A 153 3.17 -15.52 33.75
N PHE A 154 4.08 -15.65 32.80
CA PHE A 154 4.06 -14.87 31.56
C PHE A 154 3.20 -15.49 30.45
N ILE A 155 2.81 -16.76 30.55
CA ILE A 155 2.11 -17.48 29.47
C ILE A 155 0.76 -16.84 29.14
N GLU A 156 -0.08 -16.58 30.15
CA GLU A 156 -1.39 -15.98 29.93
C GLU A 156 -1.29 -14.55 29.39
N PRO A 157 -0.51 -13.63 30.00
CA PRO A 157 -0.26 -12.29 29.42
C PRO A 157 0.26 -12.35 27.99
N PHE A 158 1.23 -13.24 27.72
CA PHE A 158 1.83 -13.44 26.40
C PHE A 158 0.80 -13.89 25.37
N THR A 159 -0.02 -14.89 25.72
CA THR A 159 -1.07 -15.42 24.85
C THR A 159 -2.09 -14.33 24.52
N LYS A 160 -2.54 -13.58 25.54
CA LYS A 160 -3.49 -12.48 25.36
C LYS A 160 -2.92 -11.37 24.46
N ALA A 161 -1.66 -10.98 24.68
CA ALA A 161 -1.01 -9.97 23.85
C ALA A 161 -0.80 -10.43 22.40
N THR A 162 -0.46 -11.71 22.20
CA THR A 162 -0.31 -12.31 20.86
C THR A 162 -1.64 -12.29 20.11
N LEU A 163 -2.73 -12.74 20.74
CA LEU A 163 -4.07 -12.72 20.13
C LEU A 163 -4.55 -11.29 19.82
N ALA A 164 -4.28 -10.34 20.71
CA ALA A 164 -4.64 -8.94 20.48
C ALA A 164 -3.88 -8.33 19.30
N LEU A 165 -2.59 -8.64 19.17
CA LEU A 165 -1.77 -8.18 18.05
C LEU A 165 -2.22 -8.81 16.72
N ASP A 166 -2.49 -10.12 16.72
CA ASP A 166 -3.00 -10.85 15.56
C ASP A 166 -4.34 -10.25 15.08
N SER A 167 -5.28 -10.06 16.01
CA SER A 167 -6.57 -9.43 15.72
C SER A 167 -6.43 -8.00 15.17
N ALA A 168 -5.55 -7.18 15.73
CA ALA A 168 -5.28 -5.84 15.23
C ALA A 168 -4.61 -5.86 13.84
N GLY A 169 -3.72 -6.82 13.61
CA GLY A 169 -3.09 -7.05 12.31
C GLY A 169 -4.08 -7.42 11.22
N GLU A 170 -5.00 -8.35 11.50
CA GLU A 170 -6.06 -8.72 10.57
C GLU A 170 -7.04 -7.55 10.33
N ALA A 171 -7.35 -6.76 11.36
CA ALA A 171 -8.14 -5.55 11.19
C ALA A 171 -7.46 -4.54 10.24
N LEU A 172 -6.14 -4.35 10.35
CA LEU A 172 -5.37 -3.51 9.43
C LEU A 172 -5.40 -4.07 8.00
N LYS A 173 -5.21 -5.39 7.80
CA LYS A 173 -5.33 -6.04 6.49
C LYS A 173 -6.70 -5.82 5.86
N HIS A 174 -7.77 -5.95 6.65
CA HIS A 174 -9.12 -5.66 6.17
C HIS A 174 -9.31 -4.19 5.78
N ALA A 175 -8.74 -3.25 6.55
CA ALA A 175 -8.75 -1.84 6.21
C ALA A 175 -8.01 -1.56 4.89
N ILE A 176 -6.82 -2.13 4.69
CA ILE A 176 -6.06 -2.03 3.44
C ILE A 176 -6.89 -2.56 2.25
N ALA A 177 -7.51 -3.73 2.40
CA ALA A 177 -8.37 -4.31 1.37
C ALA A 177 -9.64 -3.48 1.12
N ALA A 178 -10.16 -2.77 2.12
CA ALA A 178 -11.26 -1.82 1.93
C ALA A 178 -10.81 -0.59 1.12
N THR A 179 -9.66 -0.02 1.44
CA THR A 179 -9.04 1.09 0.68
C THR A 179 -8.73 0.69 -0.76
N ALA A 180 -8.21 -0.50 -1.00
CA ALA A 180 -8.00 -1.01 -2.36
C ALA A 180 -9.32 -1.09 -3.15
N ARG A 181 -10.40 -1.57 -2.52
CA ARG A 181 -11.73 -1.64 -3.15
C ARG A 181 -12.33 -0.27 -3.45
N THR A 182 -12.05 0.76 -2.67
CA THR A 182 -12.50 2.12 -3.00
C THR A 182 -11.78 2.67 -4.21
N ILE A 183 -10.48 2.36 -4.38
CA ILE A 183 -9.71 2.76 -5.56
C ILE A 183 -10.26 2.09 -6.83
N VAL A 184 -10.61 0.79 -6.78
CA VAL A 184 -11.22 0.07 -7.92
C VAL A 184 -12.58 0.68 -8.32
N LYS A 185 -13.35 1.16 -7.35
CA LYS A 185 -14.70 1.71 -7.58
C LYS A 185 -14.72 3.20 -7.91
N ALA A 186 -13.58 3.88 -7.86
CA ALA A 186 -13.49 5.30 -8.17
C ALA A 186 -13.77 5.51 -9.67
N PRO A 187 -14.70 6.43 -10.04
CA PRO A 187 -15.08 6.70 -11.42
C PRO A 187 -14.01 7.45 -12.22
#